data_AF-A0A3D4M676-F1
#
_entry.id   AF-A0A3D4M676-F1
#
_cell.length_a   1.000
_cell.length_b   1.000
_cell.length_c   1.000
_cell.angle_alpha   90.00
_cell.angle_beta   90.00
_cell.angle_gamma   90.00
#
_symmetry.space_group_name_H-M   'P 1'
#
loop_
_entity.id
_entity.type
_entity.pdbx_description
1 polymer ?
#
loop_
_entity_poly.entity_id
_entity_poly.type
_entity_poly.pdbx_seq_one_letter_code
_entity_poly.pdbx_strand_id
1 'polypeptide(L)'
;FDGFRKQAGLNTFVLTPKRWIETTNAIGITSKSGRYGGTFAHKDIAFEFASWISIEFKLYIIKEFQRLKEDESKRQKLDWNLQRTLAKINYTIHTDAIKESLIPEKLSTKQIAMVYASEADLLNMALFGSTASNWRLQNPSPKGNIRDSATLEQLVVLSNLESINAVLIRQGIDQTERLIQLNQVAITQMTSLVKSSNLKKLK
;
A
#
# COMPACT_ATOMS: atom_id res chain seq x y z
N PHE A 1 -29.24 -12.94 -35.32
CA PHE A 1 -29.72 -14.05 -34.46
C PHE A 1 -30.62 -15.01 -35.25
N ASP A 2 -31.69 -14.55 -35.90
CA ASP A 2 -32.72 -15.44 -36.51
C ASP A 2 -32.25 -16.45 -37.56
N GLY A 3 -31.17 -16.19 -38.31
CA GLY A 3 -30.60 -17.17 -39.25
C GLY A 3 -30.16 -18.47 -38.56
N PHE A 4 -29.71 -18.40 -37.30
CA PHE A 4 -29.41 -19.57 -36.47
C PHE A 4 -30.70 -20.24 -36.00
N ARG A 5 -31.66 -19.45 -35.50
CA ARG A 5 -32.96 -19.93 -35.02
C ARG A 5 -33.78 -20.67 -36.09
N LYS A 6 -33.60 -20.32 -37.38
CA LYS A 6 -34.24 -20.97 -38.53
C LYS A 6 -33.52 -22.23 -39.03
N GLN A 7 -32.35 -22.58 -38.50
CA GLN A 7 -31.60 -23.79 -38.90
C GLN A 7 -31.31 -24.75 -37.73
N ALA A 8 -31.38 -24.28 -36.48
CA ALA A 8 -31.34 -25.12 -35.29
C ALA A 8 -32.52 -26.11 -35.29
N GLY A 9 -32.23 -27.41 -35.45
CA GLY A 9 -33.22 -28.48 -35.59
C GLY A 9 -33.05 -29.33 -36.85
N LEU A 10 -32.25 -28.90 -37.83
CA LEU A 10 -31.83 -29.74 -38.93
C LEU A 10 -30.63 -30.62 -38.52
N ASN A 11 -30.66 -31.92 -38.85
CA ASN A 11 -29.58 -32.87 -38.54
C ASN A 11 -28.21 -32.50 -39.14
N THR A 12 -28.17 -31.58 -40.10
CA THR A 12 -26.95 -31.04 -40.73
C THR A 12 -26.44 -29.74 -40.10
N PHE A 13 -27.06 -29.24 -39.02
CA PHE A 13 -26.68 -27.98 -38.38
C PHE A 13 -25.44 -28.12 -37.48
N VAL A 14 -24.27 -28.31 -38.10
CA VAL A 14 -22.97 -28.21 -37.43
C VAL A 14 -22.44 -26.78 -37.54
N LEU A 15 -22.23 -26.12 -36.39
CA LEU A 15 -21.65 -24.80 -36.30
C LEU A 15 -20.13 -24.91 -36.14
N THR A 16 -19.39 -24.85 -37.25
CA THR A 16 -17.92 -24.90 -37.22
C THR A 16 -17.33 -23.57 -36.72
N PRO A 17 -16.12 -23.55 -36.12
CA PRO A 17 -15.49 -22.32 -35.63
C PRO A 17 -15.32 -21.25 -36.73
N LYS A 18 -14.95 -21.67 -37.95
CA LYS A 18 -14.90 -20.78 -39.13
C LYS A 18 -16.26 -20.13 -39.40
N ARG A 19 -17.34 -20.93 -39.48
CA ARG A 19 -18.69 -20.44 -39.72
C ARG A 19 -19.18 -19.50 -38.62
N TRP A 20 -18.84 -19.77 -37.36
CA TRP A 20 -19.12 -18.86 -36.23
C TRP A 20 -18.45 -17.50 -36.40
N ILE A 21 -17.14 -17.46 -36.69
CA ILE A 21 -16.39 -16.21 -36.92
C ILE A 21 -17.04 -15.40 -38.06
N GLU A 22 -17.29 -16.05 -39.21
CA GLU A 22 -17.84 -15.41 -40.41
C GLU A 22 -19.29 -14.88 -40.25
N THR A 23 -20.07 -15.46 -39.34
CA THR A 23 -21.50 -15.09 -39.16
C THR A 23 -21.77 -14.23 -37.92
N THR A 24 -20.79 -14.04 -37.05
CA THR A 24 -20.91 -13.23 -35.82
C THR A 24 -19.87 -12.11 -35.70
N ASN A 25 -18.89 -12.05 -36.63
CA ASN A 25 -17.69 -11.20 -36.52
C ASN A 25 -16.93 -11.42 -35.20
N ALA A 26 -16.82 -12.68 -34.75
CA ALA A 26 -16.17 -13.02 -33.49
C ALA A 26 -14.71 -12.59 -33.46
N ILE A 27 -14.39 -11.65 -32.56
CA ILE A 27 -13.03 -11.15 -32.33
C ILE A 27 -12.26 -12.14 -31.44
N GLY A 28 -10.96 -12.31 -31.69
CA GLY A 28 -10.09 -13.11 -30.84
C GLY A 28 -10.15 -14.62 -31.07
N ILE A 29 -10.85 -15.10 -32.11
CA ILE A 29 -10.77 -16.49 -32.58
C ILE A 29 -10.44 -16.46 -34.09
N THR A 30 -9.53 -17.33 -34.53
CA THR A 30 -9.16 -17.48 -35.94
C THR A 30 -9.16 -18.97 -36.32
N SER A 31 -9.64 -19.30 -37.52
CA SER A 31 -9.70 -20.68 -38.01
C SER A 31 -9.08 -20.77 -39.41
N LYS A 32 -8.01 -21.54 -39.56
CA LYS A 32 -7.30 -21.76 -40.84
C LYS A 32 -7.41 -23.21 -41.28
N SER A 33 -7.52 -23.45 -42.58
CA SER A 33 -7.59 -24.78 -43.20
C SER A 33 -6.26 -25.15 -43.87
N GLY A 34 -5.97 -26.43 -44.02
CA GLY A 34 -4.77 -26.96 -44.68
C GLY A 34 -3.83 -27.73 -43.73
N ARG A 35 -2.65 -28.13 -44.24
CA ARG A 35 -1.68 -28.99 -43.52
C ARG A 35 -1.11 -28.36 -42.23
N TYR A 36 -1.14 -27.04 -42.12
CA TYR A 36 -0.81 -26.27 -40.91
C TYR A 36 -2.02 -25.43 -40.44
N GLY A 37 -3.23 -25.94 -40.71
CA GLY A 37 -4.49 -25.36 -40.23
C GLY A 37 -4.75 -25.65 -38.75
N GLY A 38 -5.77 -25.00 -38.21
CA GLY A 38 -6.16 -25.09 -36.81
C GLY A 38 -7.12 -23.97 -36.43
N THR A 39 -7.76 -24.10 -35.27
CA THR A 39 -8.48 -23.00 -34.62
C THR A 39 -7.64 -22.48 -33.46
N PHE A 40 -7.32 -21.19 -33.48
CA PHE A 40 -6.51 -20.50 -32.49
C PHE A 40 -7.34 -19.37 -31.86
N ALA A 41 -7.19 -19.15 -30.56
CA ALA A 41 -7.91 -18.10 -29.85
C ALA A 41 -6.97 -17.25 -28.98
N HIS A 42 -7.43 -16.06 -28.59
CA HIS A 42 -6.76 -15.26 -27.56
C HIS A 42 -6.60 -16.08 -26.28
N LYS A 43 -5.49 -15.90 -25.56
CA LYS A 43 -5.12 -16.71 -24.39
C LYS A 43 -6.26 -16.92 -23.38
N ASP A 44 -7.02 -15.86 -23.07
CA ASP A 44 -8.09 -15.93 -22.06
C ASP A 44 -9.30 -16.74 -22.58
N ILE A 45 -9.66 -16.57 -23.87
CA ILE A 45 -10.69 -17.38 -24.54
C ILE A 45 -10.25 -18.86 -24.60
N ALA A 46 -8.98 -19.12 -24.91
CA ALA A 46 -8.41 -20.46 -24.93
C ALA A 46 -8.40 -21.10 -23.53
N PHE A 47 -8.12 -20.32 -22.47
CA PHE A 47 -8.13 -20.78 -21.09
C PHE A 47 -9.55 -21.13 -20.60
N GLU A 48 -10.58 -20.38 -21.00
CA GLU A 48 -11.98 -20.74 -20.69
C GLU A 48 -12.38 -22.05 -21.39
N PHE A 49 -12.09 -22.21 -22.68
CA PHE A 49 -12.35 -23.48 -23.37
C PHE A 49 -11.57 -24.65 -22.77
N ALA A 50 -10.28 -24.46 -22.43
CA ALA A 50 -9.47 -25.50 -21.77
C ALA A 50 -9.99 -25.84 -20.37
N SER A 51 -10.49 -24.86 -19.61
CA SER A 51 -11.09 -25.05 -18.28
C SER A 51 -12.49 -25.67 -18.34
N TRP A 52 -13.19 -25.57 -19.47
CA TRP A 52 -14.44 -26.29 -19.71
C TRP A 52 -14.20 -27.75 -20.11
N ILE A 53 -13.13 -28.03 -20.87
CA ILE A 53 -12.79 -29.37 -21.36
C ILE A 53 -12.05 -30.21 -20.32
N SER A 54 -11.12 -29.64 -19.55
CA SER A 54 -10.30 -30.33 -18.56
C SER A 54 -10.52 -29.78 -17.15
N ILE A 55 -10.98 -30.66 -16.25
CA ILE A 55 -11.15 -30.35 -14.83
C ILE A 55 -9.80 -30.17 -14.13
N GLU A 56 -8.75 -30.84 -14.61
CA GLU A 56 -7.37 -30.74 -14.15
C GLU A 56 -6.79 -29.35 -14.46
N PHE A 57 -6.99 -28.86 -15.69
CA PHE A 57 -6.57 -27.52 -16.11
C PHE A 57 -7.30 -26.43 -15.33
N LYS A 58 -8.62 -26.58 -15.13
CA LYS A 58 -9.41 -25.69 -14.29
C LYS A 58 -8.92 -25.67 -12.84
N LEU A 59 -8.64 -26.84 -12.25
CA LEU A 59 -8.09 -26.96 -10.90
C LEU A 59 -6.70 -26.34 -10.78
N TYR A 60 -5.86 -26.46 -11.82
CA TYR A 60 -4.54 -25.83 -11.88
C TYR A 60 -4.64 -24.30 -11.83
N ILE A 61 -5.50 -23.68 -12.66
CA ILE A 61 -5.74 -22.23 -12.64
C ILE A 61 -6.25 -21.77 -11.27
N ILE A 62 -7.20 -22.49 -10.65
CA ILE A 62 -7.73 -22.15 -9.33
C ILE A 62 -6.63 -22.18 -8.26
N LYS A 63 -5.80 -23.24 -8.24
CA LYS A 63 -4.69 -23.39 -7.28
C LYS A 63 -3.62 -22.32 -7.46
N GLU A 64 -3.23 -22.03 -8.71
CA GLU A 64 -2.20 -21.03 -9.00
C GLU A 64 -2.69 -19.61 -8.66
N PHE A 65 -3.96 -19.29 -8.92
CA PHE A 65 -4.57 -18.04 -8.45
C PHE A 65 -4.57 -17.95 -6.92
N GLN A 66 -4.97 -19.01 -6.22
CA GLN A 66 -4.93 -19.05 -4.74
C GLN A 66 -3.51 -18.85 -4.20
N ARG A 67 -2.51 -19.52 -4.78
CA ARG A 67 -1.09 -19.36 -4.42
C ARG A 67 -0.61 -17.91 -4.62
N LEU A 68 -0.96 -17.28 -5.74
CA LEU A 68 -0.62 -15.88 -6.01
C LEU A 68 -1.25 -14.92 -4.99
N LYS A 69 -2.53 -15.11 -4.62
CA LYS A 69 -3.21 -14.30 -3.59
C LYS A 69 -2.61 -14.53 -2.20
N GLU A 70 -2.20 -15.75 -1.87
CA GLU A 70 -1.48 -16.05 -0.64
C GLU A 70 -0.12 -15.35 -0.57
N ASP A 71 0.69 -15.45 -1.62
CA ASP A 71 2.06 -14.90 -1.64
C ASP A 71 2.05 -13.36 -1.67
N GLU A 72 1.06 -12.76 -2.32
CA GLU A 72 0.75 -11.33 -2.19
C GLU A 72 0.40 -10.95 -0.74
N SER A 73 -0.52 -11.69 -0.10
CA SER A 73 -0.91 -11.44 1.29
C SER A 73 0.25 -11.61 2.28
N LYS A 74 1.11 -12.62 2.08
CA LYS A 74 2.33 -12.85 2.88
C LYS A 74 3.28 -11.66 2.80
N ARG A 75 3.53 -11.12 1.59
CA ARG A 75 4.37 -9.92 1.38
C ARG A 75 3.78 -8.69 2.05
N GLN A 76 2.50 -8.39 1.82
CA GLN A 76 1.82 -7.24 2.44
C GLN A 76 1.84 -7.32 3.98
N LYS A 77 1.66 -8.51 4.57
CA LYS A 77 1.77 -8.75 6.02
C LYS A 77 3.20 -8.58 6.53
N LEU A 78 4.22 -8.96 5.76
CA LEU A 78 5.62 -8.79 6.13
C LEU A 78 5.99 -7.31 6.21
N ASP A 79 5.69 -6.52 5.16
CA ASP A 79 5.95 -5.08 5.11
C ASP A 79 5.25 -4.34 6.26
N TRP A 80 3.96 -4.65 6.48
CA TRP A 80 3.16 -4.03 7.54
C TRP A 80 3.59 -4.43 8.97
N ASN A 81 4.13 -5.64 9.16
CA ASN A 81 4.75 -6.06 10.41
C ASN A 81 6.13 -5.41 10.64
N LEU A 82 6.93 -5.26 9.59
CA LEU A 82 8.23 -4.57 9.64
C LEU A 82 8.04 -3.11 10.05
N GLN A 83 7.10 -2.39 9.42
CA GLN A 83 6.76 -1.01 9.78
C GLN A 83 6.34 -0.86 11.25
N ARG A 84 5.48 -1.75 11.77
CA ARG A 84 5.06 -1.73 13.18
C ARG A 84 6.17 -2.10 14.16
N THR A 85 7.06 -3.03 13.80
CA THR A 85 8.22 -3.39 14.62
C THR A 85 9.20 -2.21 14.73
N LEU A 86 9.51 -1.57 13.60
CA LEU A 86 10.34 -0.36 13.56
C LEU A 86 9.71 0.78 14.38
N ALA A 87 8.43 1.10 14.17
CA ALA A 87 7.75 2.15 14.93
C ALA A 87 7.76 1.90 16.46
N LYS A 88 7.58 0.64 16.89
CA LYS A 88 7.67 0.28 18.31
C LYS A 88 9.07 0.48 18.89
N ILE A 89 10.11 0.05 18.16
CA ILE A 89 11.52 0.21 18.58
C ILE A 89 11.88 1.70 18.66
N ASN A 90 11.51 2.47 17.65
CA ASN A 90 11.80 3.91 17.57
C ASN A 90 11.15 4.68 18.71
N TYR A 91 9.88 4.38 19.04
CA TYR A 91 9.17 4.98 20.17
C TYR A 91 9.86 4.68 21.52
N THR A 92 10.36 3.46 21.72
CA THR A 92 11.15 3.11 22.93
C THR A 92 12.44 3.94 22.98
N ILE A 93 13.24 3.97 21.90
CA ILE A 93 14.51 4.70 21.83
C ILE A 93 14.32 6.21 22.10
N HIS A 94 13.22 6.80 21.61
CA HIS A 94 12.85 8.20 21.85
C HIS A 94 12.40 8.45 23.29
N THR A 95 11.52 7.60 23.81
CA THR A 95 11.03 7.69 25.19
C THR A 95 12.18 7.57 26.21
N ASP A 96 13.14 6.69 25.95
CA ASP A 96 14.27 6.47 26.86
C ASP A 96 15.30 7.60 26.79
N ALA A 97 15.58 8.18 25.60
CA ALA A 97 16.39 9.39 25.49
C ALA A 97 15.83 10.58 26.29
N ILE A 98 14.50 10.76 26.29
CA ILE A 98 13.84 11.80 27.10
C ILE A 98 14.05 11.52 28.60
N LYS A 99 13.93 10.27 29.07
CA LYS A 99 14.22 9.92 30.48
C LYS A 99 15.66 10.20 30.85
N GLU A 100 16.59 9.71 30.05
CA GLU A 100 18.04 9.74 30.31
C GLU A 100 18.61 11.17 30.33
N SER A 101 18.10 12.07 29.48
CA SER A 101 18.69 13.40 29.26
C SER A 101 17.82 14.59 29.67
N LEU A 102 16.48 14.44 29.74
CA LEU A 102 15.55 15.56 29.96
C LEU A 102 14.69 15.43 31.24
N ILE A 103 14.75 14.31 31.96
CA ILE A 103 13.97 14.08 33.18
C ILE A 103 14.89 13.86 34.40
N PRO A 104 15.16 14.91 35.19
CA PRO A 104 15.79 14.76 36.50
C PRO A 104 14.95 13.91 37.47
N GLU A 105 15.61 13.13 38.33
CA GLU A 105 15.02 12.18 39.30
C GLU A 105 13.94 12.79 40.23
N LYS A 106 13.91 14.11 40.38
CA LYS A 106 13.06 14.84 41.33
C LYS A 106 11.83 15.51 40.69
N LEU A 107 11.55 15.27 39.40
CA LEU A 107 10.34 15.78 38.75
C LEU A 107 9.08 15.02 39.19
N SER A 108 7.99 15.76 39.41
CA SER A 108 6.67 15.16 39.60
C SER A 108 6.12 14.57 38.29
N THR A 109 5.22 13.58 38.40
CA THR A 109 4.53 12.95 37.26
C THR A 109 3.88 13.96 36.31
N LYS A 110 3.40 15.11 36.84
CA LYS A 110 2.80 16.20 36.04
C LYS A 110 3.85 16.96 35.22
N GLN A 111 5.04 17.21 35.77
CA GLN A 111 6.15 17.83 35.03
C GLN A 111 6.70 16.86 33.98
N ILE A 112 6.85 15.58 34.32
CA ILE A 112 7.24 14.51 33.40
C ILE A 112 6.28 14.44 32.20
N ALA A 113 4.96 14.46 32.44
CA ALA A 113 3.96 14.49 31.36
C ALA A 113 4.06 15.75 30.48
N MET A 114 4.43 16.90 31.06
CA MET A 114 4.63 18.15 30.33
C MET A 114 5.88 18.12 29.43
N VAL A 115 6.98 17.49 29.87
CA VAL A 115 8.18 17.28 29.04
C VAL A 115 7.86 16.36 27.85
N TYR A 116 7.19 15.22 28.07
CA TYR A 116 6.78 14.33 26.97
C TYR A 116 5.82 15.03 25.99
N ALA A 117 4.89 15.86 26.48
CA ALA A 117 3.99 16.63 25.62
C ALA A 117 4.76 17.67 24.77
N SER A 118 5.76 18.34 25.35
CA SER A 118 6.62 19.32 24.65
C SER A 118 7.42 18.65 23.52
N GLU A 119 8.08 17.51 23.77
CA GLU A 119 8.81 16.78 22.73
C GLU A 119 7.90 16.17 21.66
N ALA A 120 6.69 15.73 22.04
CA ALA A 120 5.69 15.28 21.07
C ALA A 120 5.21 16.42 20.16
N ASP A 121 4.99 17.62 20.71
CA ASP A 121 4.59 18.80 19.92
C ASP A 121 5.74 19.39 19.10
N LEU A 122 7.00 19.27 19.52
CA LEU A 122 8.16 19.55 18.67
C LEU A 122 8.16 18.69 17.40
N LEU A 123 7.88 17.38 17.54
CA LEU A 123 7.79 16.46 16.40
C LEU A 123 6.56 16.78 15.52
N ASN A 124 5.44 17.17 16.12
CA ASN A 124 4.26 17.61 15.39
C ASN A 124 4.55 18.91 14.60
N MET A 125 5.25 19.88 15.20
CA MET A 125 5.70 21.11 14.54
C MET A 125 6.69 20.81 13.39
N ALA A 126 7.64 19.90 13.59
CA ALA A 126 8.64 19.54 12.59
C ALA A 126 8.04 18.95 11.30
N LEU A 127 6.95 18.17 11.41
CA LEU A 127 6.32 17.48 10.28
C LEU A 127 5.04 18.17 9.74
N PHE A 128 4.19 18.69 10.63
CA PHE A 128 2.86 19.23 10.29
C PHE A 128 2.74 20.75 10.51
N GLY A 129 3.80 21.44 10.94
CA GLY A 129 3.79 22.88 11.20
C GLY A 129 2.81 23.35 12.29
N SER A 130 2.28 22.42 13.10
CA SER A 130 1.23 22.69 14.09
C SER A 130 1.37 21.80 15.32
N THR A 131 1.04 22.36 16.49
CA THR A 131 0.90 21.60 17.75
C THR A 131 -0.42 20.86 17.80
N ALA A 132 -0.52 19.83 18.63
CA ALA A 132 -1.76 19.08 18.89
C ALA A 132 -2.87 19.96 19.50
N SER A 133 -2.53 21.12 20.08
CA SER A 133 -3.51 22.13 20.49
C SER A 133 -4.04 22.92 19.28
N ASN A 134 -3.14 23.49 18.48
CA ASN A 134 -3.51 24.30 17.30
C ASN A 134 -4.29 23.47 16.27
N TRP A 135 -3.90 22.21 16.05
CA TRP A 135 -4.59 21.31 15.15
C TRP A 135 -6.04 21.02 15.59
N ARG A 136 -6.30 20.85 16.89
CA ARG A 136 -7.67 20.68 17.43
C ARG A 136 -8.52 21.95 17.29
N LEU A 137 -7.92 23.13 17.40
CA LEU A 137 -8.62 24.40 17.16
C LEU A 137 -8.99 24.58 15.69
N GLN A 138 -8.11 24.16 14.77
CA GLN A 138 -8.35 24.20 13.32
C GLN A 138 -9.31 23.09 12.84
N ASN A 139 -9.45 22.00 13.58
CA ASN A 139 -10.30 20.87 13.25
C ASN A 139 -11.26 20.57 14.42
N PRO A 140 -12.46 21.18 14.46
CA PRO A 140 -13.39 21.03 15.61
C PRO A 140 -14.18 19.71 15.67
N SER A 141 -14.07 18.84 14.65
CA SER A 141 -14.92 17.66 14.44
C SER A 141 -14.24 16.26 14.38
N PRO A 142 -12.90 16.09 14.24
CA PRO A 142 -12.30 14.76 14.16
C PRO A 142 -12.27 14.09 15.54
N LYS A 143 -12.75 12.84 15.60
CA LYS A 143 -12.51 11.96 16.75
C LYS A 143 -11.08 11.41 16.70
N GLY A 144 -10.09 12.20 17.10
CA GLY A 144 -8.70 11.75 17.12
C GLY A 144 -7.64 12.78 17.52
N ASN A 145 -6.40 12.33 17.41
CA ASN A 145 -5.15 13.08 17.48
C ASN A 145 -4.70 13.49 16.06
N ILE A 146 -3.79 14.46 15.91
CA ILE A 146 -3.21 14.82 14.60
C ILE A 146 -2.59 13.60 13.91
N ARG A 147 -1.95 12.72 14.70
CA ARG A 147 -1.37 11.44 14.24
C ARG A 147 -2.39 10.47 13.65
N ASP A 148 -3.66 10.50 14.10
CA ASP A 148 -4.71 9.61 13.58
C ASP A 148 -5.24 10.07 12.20
N SER A 149 -4.96 11.32 11.82
CA SER A 149 -5.28 11.90 10.51
C SER A 149 -4.14 11.86 9.49
N ALA A 150 -2.96 11.38 9.91
CA ALA A 150 -1.74 11.39 9.09
C ALA A 150 -1.71 10.26 8.04
N THR A 151 -1.08 10.51 6.89
CA THR A 151 -0.86 9.47 5.88
C THR A 151 0.21 8.46 6.32
N LEU A 152 0.27 7.30 5.64
CA LEU A 152 1.28 6.29 5.93
C LEU A 152 2.71 6.83 5.76
N GLU A 153 2.93 7.68 4.76
CA GLU A 153 4.21 8.36 4.52
C GLU A 153 4.56 9.29 5.68
N GLN A 154 3.60 10.09 6.16
CA GLN A 154 3.79 10.98 7.30
C GLN A 154 4.10 10.20 8.58
N LEU A 155 3.41 9.08 8.85
CA LEU A 155 3.69 8.21 9.99
C LEU A 155 5.09 7.57 9.93
N VAL A 156 5.55 7.18 8.74
CA VAL A 156 6.92 6.67 8.54
C VAL A 156 7.97 7.77 8.80
N VAL A 157 7.75 8.99 8.30
CA VAL A 157 8.66 10.12 8.58
C VAL A 157 8.65 10.46 10.08
N LEU A 158 7.49 10.53 10.73
CA LEU A 158 7.36 10.84 12.15
C LEU A 158 8.14 9.85 13.05
N SER A 159 8.03 8.55 12.76
CA SER A 159 8.80 7.48 13.43
C SER A 159 10.32 7.63 13.24
N ASN A 160 10.75 8.22 12.12
CA ASN A 160 12.16 8.51 11.87
C ASN A 160 12.63 9.79 12.60
N LEU A 161 11.79 10.83 12.64
CA LEU A 161 12.03 12.03 13.44
C LEU A 161 12.13 11.74 14.94
N GLU A 162 11.31 10.83 15.47
CA GLU A 162 11.42 10.32 16.86
C GLU A 162 12.81 9.71 17.12
N SER A 163 13.31 8.92 16.17
CA SER A 163 14.63 8.27 16.27
C SER A 163 15.79 9.27 16.20
N ILE A 164 15.68 10.27 15.32
CA ILE A 164 16.70 11.31 15.16
C ILE A 164 16.68 12.26 16.37
N ASN A 165 15.51 12.69 16.84
CA ASN A 165 15.37 13.50 18.05
C ASN A 165 16.01 12.80 19.26
N ALA A 166 15.84 11.48 19.39
CA ALA A 166 16.49 10.69 20.45
C ALA A 166 18.04 10.76 20.42
N VAL A 167 18.65 10.85 19.24
CA VAL A 167 20.11 11.03 19.09
C VAL A 167 20.52 12.46 19.41
N LEU A 168 19.80 13.45 18.85
CA LEU A 168 20.07 14.88 19.08
C LEU A 168 19.90 15.28 20.56
N ILE A 169 18.94 14.67 21.27
CA ILE A 169 18.74 14.81 22.73
C ILE A 169 19.99 14.32 23.50
N ARG A 170 20.49 13.12 23.20
CA ARG A 170 21.71 12.57 23.82
C ARG A 170 22.99 13.31 23.45
N GLN A 171 22.97 14.09 22.36
CA GLN A 171 24.04 15.01 21.98
C GLN A 171 23.97 16.37 22.70
N GLY A 172 22.92 16.62 23.51
CA GLY A 172 22.75 17.86 24.25
C GLY A 172 22.33 19.06 23.40
N ILE A 173 21.87 18.84 22.17
CA ILE A 173 21.49 19.89 21.21
C ILE A 173 20.18 20.55 21.69
N ASP A 174 20.12 21.88 21.68
CA ASP A 174 18.96 22.64 22.18
C ASP A 174 17.66 22.33 21.41
N GLN A 175 16.53 22.35 22.11
CA GLN A 175 15.21 22.06 21.57
C GLN A 175 14.89 22.90 20.30
N THR A 176 15.33 24.16 20.26
CA THR A 176 15.15 25.07 19.12
C THR A 176 15.92 24.60 17.89
N GLU A 177 17.19 24.20 18.08
CA GLU A 177 18.04 23.71 16.99
C GLU A 177 17.57 22.33 16.50
N ARG A 178 17.18 21.43 17.42
CA ARG A 178 16.59 20.13 17.07
C ARG A 178 15.38 20.30 16.15
N LEU A 179 14.47 21.23 16.46
CA LEU A 179 13.30 21.51 15.63
C LEU A 179 13.67 21.91 14.19
N ILE A 180 14.68 22.77 14.01
CA ILE A 180 15.15 23.21 12.68
C ILE A 180 15.73 22.02 11.90
N GLN A 181 16.62 21.24 12.52
CA GLN A 181 17.22 20.06 11.88
C GLN A 181 16.16 19.01 11.51
N LEU A 182 15.21 18.73 12.41
CA LEU A 182 14.14 17.75 12.22
C LEU A 182 13.15 18.21 11.14
N ASN A 183 12.83 19.50 11.03
CA ASN A 183 11.99 20.02 9.95
C ASN A 183 12.67 19.88 8.57
N GLN A 184 13.96 20.21 8.47
CA GLN A 184 14.73 20.03 7.23
C GLN A 184 14.79 18.55 6.80
N VAL A 185 14.94 17.64 7.76
CA VAL A 185 14.86 16.19 7.51
C VAL A 185 13.44 15.79 7.07
N ALA A 186 12.39 16.29 7.72
CA ALA A 186 10.99 15.98 7.40
C ALA A 186 10.64 16.37 5.95
N ILE A 187 10.99 17.60 5.56
CA ILE A 187 10.81 18.13 4.19
C ILE A 187 11.54 17.23 3.18
N THR A 188 12.78 16.86 3.47
CA THR A 188 13.63 16.04 2.59
C THR A 188 13.05 14.62 2.40
N GLN A 189 12.58 13.99 3.48
CA GLN A 189 11.99 12.65 3.43
C GLN A 189 10.61 12.66 2.77
N MET A 190 9.71 13.59 3.12
CA MET A 190 8.41 13.73 2.46
C MET A 190 8.54 14.01 0.95
N THR A 191 9.46 14.89 0.55
CA THR A 191 9.77 15.16 -0.87
C THR A 191 10.22 13.89 -1.60
N SER A 192 11.04 13.06 -0.96
CA SER A 192 11.55 11.81 -1.53
C SER A 192 10.45 10.74 -1.64
N LEU A 193 9.62 10.60 -0.60
CA LEU A 193 8.49 9.66 -0.58
C LEU A 193 7.45 10.01 -1.65
N VAL A 194 7.05 11.28 -1.79
CA VAL A 194 6.11 11.76 -2.82
C VAL A 194 6.66 11.55 -4.24
N LYS A 195 7.96 11.76 -4.47
CA LYS A 195 8.60 11.41 -5.75
C LYS A 195 8.55 9.89 -6.01
N SER A 196 8.81 9.06 -4.99
CA SER A 196 8.80 7.61 -5.13
C SER A 196 7.41 6.99 -5.32
N SER A 197 6.35 7.56 -4.72
CA SER A 197 4.98 7.06 -4.87
C SER A 197 4.40 7.41 -6.25
N ASN A 198 4.76 8.55 -6.83
CA ASN A 198 4.47 8.87 -8.22
C ASN A 198 5.19 7.91 -9.19
N LEU A 199 6.45 7.53 -8.93
CA LEU A 199 7.15 6.51 -9.72
C LEU A 199 6.51 5.11 -9.63
N LYS A 200 5.84 4.78 -8.51
CA LYS A 200 5.04 3.54 -8.38
C LYS A 200 3.70 3.58 -9.12
N LYS A 201 3.17 4.76 -9.46
CA LYS A 201 1.93 4.92 -10.28
C LYS A 201 2.20 4.91 -11.79
N LEU A 202 3.46 4.86 -12.21
CA LEU A 202 3.92 4.88 -13.60
C LEU A 202 4.44 3.50 -14.07
N LYS A 203 4.04 2.42 -13.41
CA LYS A 203 4.39 1.03 -13.70
C LYS A 203 3.18 0.11 -13.59
#